data_AF-A0A9Q3V6U0-F1
#
_entry.id   AF-A0A9Q3V6U0-F1
#
_cell.length_a   1.000
_cell.length_b   1.000
_cell.length_c   1.000
_cell.angle_alpha   90.00
_cell.angle_beta   90.00
_cell.angle_gamma   90.00
#
_symmetry.space_group_name_H-M   'P 1'
#
loop_
_entity.id
_entity.type
_entity.pdbx_description
1 polymer ?
#
loop_
_entity_poly.entity_id
_entity_poly.type
_entity_poly.pdbx_seq_one_letter_code
_entity_poly.pdbx_strand_id
1 'polypeptide(L)'
;MKSFIILIFLLVFTSFHSQSGTLTNKKLISYYEAINSAEDKIVTNELDSADLYYQKAFNIFEKPHANDLYNHMKVLLNKKECENAFKQYQSLSCMNYKFEENFLSSYFPNSEKYKKLKCNLKFDDNYRKELDSLFSIDQYYRKLSGGDYPKYQKEIIKYDSIASTKLLSLIQKQGFPNEYDLGLSSADLVFSQNFYYIILHQIATNIYHPQIVNFSDEILKALNKGKITPENAAFLLDLNNGTSSYVTKHFDIIQFLKNEGDPKRPNDNLTKMLEKADCCYVHEWFFPEKRGEKGNALVKDIDKRRKGVGMSTLDQSLRKKVFLLTNKEYKMGHSNLVGMNFQKDEEAENLKKHFIKIK
;
A
#
# COMPACT_ATOMS: atom_id res chain seq x y z
N MET A 1 -9.97 39.07 -36.10
CA MET A 1 -9.32 39.14 -34.77
C MET A 1 -10.27 38.84 -33.59
N LYS A 2 -11.55 39.27 -33.60
CA LYS A 2 -12.49 38.96 -32.49
C LYS A 2 -12.84 37.47 -32.34
N SER A 3 -12.85 36.70 -33.42
CA SER A 3 -13.14 35.25 -33.38
C SER A 3 -11.97 34.38 -32.88
N PHE A 4 -10.74 34.90 -32.89
CA PHE A 4 -9.56 34.15 -32.41
C PHE A 4 -9.42 34.17 -30.88
N ILE A 5 -9.96 35.23 -30.25
CA ILE A 5 -9.94 35.40 -28.79
C ILE A 5 -10.94 34.46 -28.11
N ILE A 6 -12.07 34.16 -28.75
CA ILE A 6 -13.10 33.24 -28.22
C ILE A 6 -12.60 31.79 -28.23
N LEU A 7 -11.79 31.40 -29.22
CA LEU A 7 -11.21 30.05 -29.29
C LEU A 7 -10.15 29.81 -28.19
N ILE A 8 -9.38 30.84 -27.84
CA ILE A 8 -8.40 30.79 -26.73
C ILE A 8 -9.12 30.72 -25.39
N PHE A 9 -10.27 31.40 -25.22
CA PHE A 9 -11.04 31.32 -23.97
C PHE A 9 -11.69 29.94 -23.75
N LEU A 10 -12.12 29.25 -24.82
CA LEU A 10 -12.66 27.89 -24.73
C LEU A 10 -11.59 26.81 -24.47
N LEU A 11 -10.34 27.03 -24.88
CA LEU A 11 -9.21 26.13 -24.59
C LEU A 11 -8.66 26.26 -23.16
N VAL A 12 -8.91 27.38 -22.47
CA VAL A 12 -8.47 27.58 -21.07
C VAL A 12 -9.43 26.93 -20.06
N PHE A 13 -10.68 26.60 -20.45
CA PHE A 13 -11.63 25.92 -19.56
C PHE A 13 -11.63 24.38 -19.64
N THR A 14 -10.88 23.77 -20.57
CA THR A 14 -10.86 22.31 -20.75
C THR A 14 -9.65 21.62 -20.13
N SER A 15 -8.84 22.30 -19.33
CA SER A 15 -7.65 21.68 -18.74
C SER A 15 -7.46 22.15 -17.31
N PHE A 16 -8.14 21.46 -16.38
CA PHE A 16 -7.66 20.96 -15.08
C PHE A 16 -8.87 20.33 -14.38
N HIS A 17 -9.47 19.29 -14.97
CA HIS A 17 -10.12 18.28 -14.14
C HIS A 17 -8.99 17.54 -13.44
N SER A 18 -8.45 18.14 -12.37
CA SER A 18 -7.76 17.37 -11.36
C SER A 18 -8.79 16.38 -10.86
N GLN A 19 -8.74 15.16 -11.38
CA GLN A 19 -9.50 14.03 -10.86
C GLN A 19 -8.92 13.70 -9.48
N SER A 20 -9.12 14.58 -8.50
CA SER A 20 -8.99 14.20 -7.10
C SER A 20 -10.22 13.35 -6.78
N GLY A 21 -10.22 12.12 -7.28
CA GLY A 21 -11.27 11.16 -6.99
C GLY A 21 -11.28 10.92 -5.48
N THR A 22 -12.42 11.20 -4.86
CA THR A 22 -12.62 10.99 -3.44
C THR A 22 -13.53 9.80 -3.20
N LEU A 23 -13.44 9.24 -2.00
CA LEU A 23 -14.41 8.30 -1.50
C LEU A 23 -15.73 9.05 -1.27
N THR A 24 -16.77 8.60 -1.95
CA THR A 24 -18.13 9.17 -1.87
C THR A 24 -19.09 8.26 -1.10
N ASN A 25 -18.74 6.98 -0.99
CA ASN A 25 -19.53 6.00 -0.26
C ASN A 25 -19.43 6.23 1.26
N LYS A 26 -20.50 6.77 1.86
CA LYS A 26 -20.58 7.09 3.29
C LYS A 26 -20.34 5.92 4.23
N LYS A 27 -20.76 4.69 3.84
CA LYS A 27 -20.50 3.49 4.64
C LYS A 27 -19.01 3.19 4.68
N LEU A 28 -18.35 3.25 3.53
CA LEU A 28 -16.90 3.03 3.46
C LEU A 28 -16.11 4.13 4.16
N ILE A 29 -16.54 5.39 4.07
CA ILE A 29 -15.93 6.48 4.85
C ILE A 29 -15.97 6.14 6.36
N SER A 30 -17.14 5.77 6.86
CA SER A 30 -17.33 5.43 8.29
C SER A 30 -16.55 4.18 8.69
N TYR A 31 -16.46 3.19 7.79
CA TYR A 31 -15.63 2.00 7.95
C TYR A 31 -14.16 2.37 8.12
N TYR A 32 -13.57 3.12 7.18
CA TYR A 32 -12.16 3.47 7.25
C TYR A 32 -11.84 4.42 8.41
N GLU A 33 -12.76 5.31 8.81
CA GLU A 33 -12.59 6.10 10.04
C GLU A 33 -12.48 5.21 11.28
N ALA A 34 -13.30 4.16 11.38
CA ALA A 34 -13.23 3.19 12.46
C ALA A 34 -11.94 2.36 12.39
N ILE A 35 -11.54 1.88 11.20
CA ILE A 35 -10.25 1.16 11.02
C ILE A 35 -9.07 2.03 11.43
N ASN A 36 -8.99 3.27 10.95
CA ASN A 36 -7.91 4.19 11.30
C ASN A 36 -7.86 4.46 12.81
N SER A 37 -9.00 4.54 13.48
CA SER A 37 -9.10 4.69 14.94
C SER A 37 -8.64 3.43 15.67
N ALA A 38 -9.00 2.24 15.18
CA ALA A 38 -8.54 0.98 15.75
C ALA A 38 -7.01 0.86 15.69
N GLU A 39 -6.42 1.16 14.55
CA GLU A 39 -4.96 1.11 14.36
C GLU A 39 -4.21 2.12 15.23
N ASP A 40 -4.72 3.35 15.38
CA ASP A 40 -4.12 4.35 16.29
C ASP A 40 -4.17 3.87 17.75
N LYS A 41 -5.25 3.17 18.15
CA LYS A 41 -5.38 2.57 19.49
C LYS A 41 -4.46 1.37 19.72
N ILE A 42 -4.11 0.61 18.68
CA ILE A 42 -3.07 -0.40 18.80
C ILE A 42 -1.72 0.25 19.06
N VAL A 43 -1.40 1.33 18.33
CA VAL A 43 -0.12 2.06 18.49
C VAL A 43 0.03 2.61 19.91
N THR A 44 -1.06 3.01 20.57
CA THR A 44 -1.05 3.47 21.97
C THR A 44 -1.28 2.35 23.01
N ASN A 45 -1.28 1.08 22.58
CA ASN A 45 -1.54 -0.10 23.42
C ASN A 45 -2.91 -0.11 24.13
N GLU A 46 -3.91 0.60 23.59
CA GLU A 46 -5.29 0.64 24.06
C GLU A 46 -6.12 -0.46 23.37
N LEU A 47 -5.76 -1.72 23.58
CA LEU A 47 -6.28 -2.87 22.82
C LEU A 47 -7.80 -3.08 22.95
N ASP A 48 -8.41 -2.74 24.09
CA ASP A 48 -9.87 -2.81 24.26
C ASP A 48 -10.59 -1.82 23.34
N SER A 49 -10.06 -0.60 23.22
CA SER A 49 -10.61 0.40 22.32
C SER A 49 -10.37 0.00 20.86
N ALA A 50 -9.21 -0.57 20.54
CA ALA A 50 -8.93 -1.09 19.20
C ALA A 50 -9.94 -2.16 18.77
N ASP A 51 -10.24 -3.12 19.64
CA ASP A 51 -11.26 -4.15 19.42
C ASP A 51 -12.65 -3.54 19.18
N LEU A 52 -13.09 -2.60 20.02
CA LEU A 52 -14.36 -1.91 19.84
C LEU A 52 -14.47 -1.21 18.48
N TYR A 53 -13.40 -0.55 18.02
CA TYR A 53 -13.37 0.10 16.72
C TYR A 53 -13.40 -0.90 15.55
N TYR A 54 -12.70 -2.03 15.64
CA TYR A 54 -12.81 -3.09 14.62
C TYR A 54 -14.22 -3.68 14.57
N GLN A 55 -14.83 -3.98 15.72
CA GLN A 55 -16.20 -4.47 15.77
C GLN A 55 -17.17 -3.47 15.14
N LYS A 56 -17.00 -2.17 15.44
CA LYS A 56 -17.77 -1.10 14.79
C LYS A 56 -17.58 -1.10 13.27
N ALA A 57 -16.34 -1.22 12.80
CA ALA A 57 -16.04 -1.25 11.37
C ALA A 57 -16.71 -2.46 10.68
N PHE A 58 -16.56 -3.65 11.25
CA PHE A 58 -17.07 -4.90 10.65
C PHE A 58 -18.60 -4.99 10.67
N ASN A 59 -19.27 -4.25 11.57
CA ASN A 59 -20.71 -4.08 11.54
C ASN A 59 -21.18 -3.15 10.41
N ILE A 60 -20.32 -2.23 9.92
CA ILE A 60 -20.64 -1.29 8.83
C ILE A 60 -20.41 -1.93 7.46
N PHE A 61 -19.35 -2.74 7.34
CA PHE A 61 -18.93 -3.34 6.08
C PHE A 61 -18.72 -4.85 6.24
N GLU A 62 -19.60 -5.63 5.63
CA GLU A 62 -19.67 -7.09 5.78
C GLU A 62 -18.48 -7.84 5.17
N LYS A 63 -17.69 -7.17 4.32
CA LYS A 63 -16.53 -7.74 3.62
C LYS A 63 -15.24 -6.99 3.98
N PRO A 64 -14.88 -6.94 5.27
CA PRO A 64 -13.72 -6.17 5.72
C PRO A 64 -12.43 -6.62 5.03
N HIS A 65 -11.49 -5.70 4.88
CA HIS A 65 -10.25 -6.04 4.22
C HIS A 65 -9.44 -7.08 4.99
N ALA A 66 -8.71 -7.93 4.29
CA ALA A 66 -7.93 -9.00 4.89
C ALA A 66 -6.89 -8.50 5.91
N ASN A 67 -6.26 -7.35 5.68
CA ASN A 67 -5.34 -6.73 6.63
C ASN A 67 -6.06 -6.32 7.92
N ASP A 68 -7.29 -5.83 7.82
CA ASP A 68 -8.08 -5.40 8.98
C ASP A 68 -8.50 -6.60 9.82
N LEU A 69 -8.92 -7.69 9.17
CA LEU A 69 -9.19 -8.99 9.82
C LEU A 69 -7.95 -9.53 10.53
N TYR A 70 -6.78 -9.46 9.89
CA TYR A 70 -5.51 -9.89 10.47
C TYR A 70 -5.14 -9.07 11.71
N ASN A 71 -5.24 -7.75 11.63
CA ASN A 71 -4.93 -6.88 12.76
C ASN A 71 -5.92 -7.08 13.91
N HIS A 72 -7.22 -7.24 13.63
CA HIS A 72 -8.21 -7.53 14.66
C HIS A 72 -7.96 -8.89 15.34
N MET A 73 -7.61 -9.92 14.56
CA MET A 73 -7.20 -11.23 15.10
C MET A 73 -6.05 -11.07 16.10
N LYS A 74 -5.02 -10.28 15.74
CA LYS A 74 -3.87 -10.02 16.62
C LYS A 74 -4.24 -9.24 17.87
N VAL A 75 -5.12 -8.23 17.77
CA VAL A 75 -5.68 -7.54 18.95
C VAL A 75 -6.36 -8.54 19.89
N LEU A 76 -7.23 -9.40 19.36
CA LEU A 76 -7.97 -10.38 20.16
C LEU A 76 -7.05 -11.42 20.81
N LEU A 77 -6.02 -11.89 20.09
CA LEU A 77 -4.99 -12.78 20.67
C LEU A 77 -4.25 -12.11 21.82
N ASN A 78 -3.84 -10.85 21.66
CA ASN A 78 -3.14 -10.08 22.71
C ASN A 78 -4.06 -9.78 23.91
N LYS A 79 -5.38 -9.72 23.69
CA LYS A 79 -6.40 -9.67 24.75
C LYS A 79 -6.75 -11.04 25.36
N LYS A 80 -6.19 -12.15 24.85
CA LYS A 80 -6.54 -13.53 25.22
C LYS A 80 -8.00 -13.91 24.92
N GLU A 81 -8.64 -13.23 23.97
CA GLU A 81 -9.99 -13.49 23.47
C GLU A 81 -9.97 -14.56 22.36
N CYS A 82 -9.48 -15.76 22.69
CA CYS A 82 -9.11 -16.77 21.69
C CYS A 82 -10.28 -17.24 20.80
N GLU A 83 -11.49 -17.36 21.32
CA GLU A 83 -12.65 -17.77 20.51
C GLU A 83 -12.98 -16.73 19.43
N ASN A 84 -12.96 -15.44 19.79
CA ASN A 84 -13.21 -14.37 18.83
C ASN A 84 -12.05 -14.22 17.85
N ALA A 85 -10.79 -14.36 18.31
CA ALA A 85 -9.63 -14.39 17.44
C ALA A 85 -9.72 -15.54 16.42
N PHE A 86 -10.19 -16.71 16.86
CA PHE A 86 -10.35 -17.88 15.99
C PHE A 86 -11.35 -17.62 14.86
N LYS A 87 -12.42 -16.85 15.09
CA LYS A 87 -13.35 -16.44 14.02
C LYS A 87 -12.63 -15.65 12.91
N GLN A 88 -11.73 -14.73 13.28
CA GLN A 88 -10.96 -13.96 12.30
C GLN A 88 -9.92 -14.81 11.58
N TYR A 89 -9.24 -15.69 12.31
CA TYR A 89 -8.37 -16.71 11.73
C TYR A 89 -9.10 -17.56 10.68
N GLN A 90 -10.32 -18.00 10.97
CA GLN A 90 -11.13 -18.79 10.04
C GLN A 90 -11.55 -17.98 8.82
N SER A 91 -11.95 -16.71 8.97
CA SER A 91 -12.25 -15.83 7.83
C SER A 91 -11.05 -15.68 6.89
N LEU A 92 -9.85 -15.46 7.43
CA LEU A 92 -8.61 -15.39 6.68
C LEU A 92 -8.26 -16.73 6.00
N SER A 93 -8.42 -17.83 6.72
CA SER A 93 -8.21 -19.19 6.18
C SER A 93 -9.16 -19.49 5.03
N CYS A 94 -10.44 -19.11 5.14
CA CYS A 94 -11.42 -19.23 4.06
C CYS A 94 -11.03 -18.41 2.83
N MET A 95 -10.26 -17.32 3.01
CA MET A 95 -9.69 -16.52 1.92
C MET A 95 -8.36 -17.09 1.38
N ASN A 96 -7.94 -18.28 1.80
CA ASN A 96 -6.63 -18.88 1.47
C ASN A 96 -5.43 -18.04 1.92
N TYR A 97 -5.54 -17.32 3.04
CA TYR A 97 -4.38 -16.68 3.65
C TYR A 97 -3.39 -17.74 4.13
N LYS A 98 -2.11 -17.59 3.77
CA LYS A 98 -1.04 -18.51 4.18
C LYS A 98 -0.48 -18.08 5.53
N PHE A 99 -0.88 -18.79 6.58
CA PHE A 99 -0.27 -18.66 7.90
C PHE A 99 1.06 -19.43 7.98
N GLU A 100 1.87 -19.12 9.00
CA GLU A 100 3.02 -19.95 9.37
C GLU A 100 2.56 -21.37 9.74
N GLU A 101 3.39 -22.38 9.44
CA GLU A 101 3.02 -23.80 9.53
C GLU A 101 2.49 -24.21 10.92
N ASN A 102 3.07 -23.65 11.98
CA ASN A 102 2.70 -23.90 13.38
C ASN A 102 1.75 -22.85 13.98
N PHE A 103 1.21 -21.92 13.18
CA PHE A 103 0.40 -20.82 13.71
C PHE A 103 -0.83 -21.34 14.47
N LEU A 104 -1.58 -22.26 13.87
CA LEU A 104 -2.82 -22.79 14.44
C LEU A 104 -2.56 -23.49 15.79
N SER A 105 -1.57 -24.38 15.85
CA SER A 105 -1.24 -25.11 17.08
C SER A 105 -0.66 -24.19 18.16
N SER A 106 0.09 -23.15 17.78
CA SER A 106 0.72 -22.22 18.72
C SER A 106 -0.30 -21.28 19.37
N TYR A 107 -1.21 -20.71 18.58
CA TYR A 107 -2.17 -19.70 19.07
C TYR A 107 -3.54 -20.28 19.44
N PHE A 108 -3.90 -21.47 18.91
CA PHE A 108 -5.18 -22.12 19.15
C PHE A 108 -5.03 -23.62 19.44
N PRO A 109 -4.29 -24.03 20.50
CA PRO A 109 -4.04 -25.44 20.80
C PRO A 109 -5.33 -26.25 21.07
N ASN A 110 -6.44 -25.58 21.40
CA ASN A 110 -7.76 -26.19 21.61
C ASN A 110 -8.74 -25.86 20.47
N SER A 111 -8.26 -25.70 19.23
CA SER A 111 -9.10 -25.25 18.10
C SER A 111 -10.34 -26.09 17.82
N GLU A 112 -10.32 -27.36 18.24
CA GLU A 112 -11.45 -28.28 18.10
C GLU A 112 -12.68 -27.87 18.92
N LYS A 113 -12.48 -27.11 20.02
CA LYS A 113 -13.57 -26.62 20.89
C LYS A 113 -14.29 -25.41 20.31
N TYR A 114 -13.67 -24.71 19.36
CA TYR A 114 -14.24 -23.49 18.80
C TYR A 114 -15.22 -23.82 17.66
N LYS A 115 -16.30 -23.05 17.58
CA LYS A 115 -17.29 -23.18 16.52
C LYS A 115 -16.65 -22.94 15.16
N LYS A 116 -16.68 -23.95 14.29
CA LYS A 116 -16.14 -23.83 12.93
C LYS A 116 -17.07 -23.01 12.03
N LEU A 117 -16.55 -22.00 11.36
CA LEU A 117 -17.23 -21.30 10.28
C LEU A 117 -17.29 -22.17 9.02
N LYS A 118 -18.43 -22.15 8.33
CA LYS A 118 -18.56 -22.73 6.99
C LYS A 118 -18.01 -21.72 5.97
N CYS A 119 -16.92 -22.07 5.29
CA CYS A 119 -16.41 -21.26 4.20
C CYS A 119 -17.39 -21.33 3.01
N ASN A 120 -18.11 -20.23 2.77
CA ASN A 120 -19.02 -20.09 1.63
C ASN A 120 -18.43 -19.19 0.52
N LEU A 121 -17.16 -18.82 0.63
CA LEU A 121 -16.48 -18.04 -0.40
C LEU A 121 -16.27 -18.90 -1.64
N LYS A 122 -16.72 -18.38 -2.79
CA LYS A 122 -16.50 -18.99 -4.09
C LYS A 122 -15.63 -18.03 -4.89
N PHE A 123 -14.38 -18.43 -5.11
CA PHE A 123 -13.46 -17.65 -5.92
C PHE A 123 -13.78 -17.77 -7.40
N ASP A 124 -13.48 -16.72 -8.15
CA ASP A 124 -13.52 -16.75 -9.61
C ASP A 124 -12.21 -17.33 -10.14
N ASP A 125 -12.15 -18.66 -10.23
CA ASP A 125 -10.97 -19.38 -10.70
C ASP A 125 -10.57 -19.00 -12.13
N ASN A 126 -11.53 -18.64 -12.98
CA ASN A 126 -11.25 -18.25 -14.35
C ASN A 126 -10.62 -16.86 -14.38
N TYR A 127 -11.21 -15.91 -13.66
CA TYR A 127 -10.65 -14.56 -13.55
C TYR A 127 -9.24 -14.60 -12.94
N ARG A 128 -9.04 -15.37 -11.87
CA ARG A 128 -7.73 -15.58 -11.26
C ARG A 128 -6.70 -16.11 -12.26
N LYS A 129 -7.04 -17.14 -13.04
CA LYS A 129 -6.15 -17.71 -14.06
C LYS A 129 -5.78 -16.68 -15.13
N GLU A 130 -6.71 -15.84 -15.55
CA GLU A 130 -6.44 -14.76 -16.51
C GLU A 130 -5.46 -13.74 -15.92
N LEU A 131 -5.65 -13.32 -14.67
CA LEU A 131 -4.75 -12.39 -13.97
C LEU A 131 -3.35 -12.97 -13.77
N ASP A 132 -3.25 -14.22 -13.32
CA ASP A 132 -1.96 -14.90 -13.12
C ASP A 132 -1.20 -15.09 -14.44
N SER A 133 -1.93 -15.32 -15.54
CA SER A 133 -1.36 -15.38 -16.88
C SER A 133 -0.79 -14.02 -17.32
N LEU A 134 -1.54 -12.93 -17.11
CA LEU A 134 -1.06 -11.57 -17.40
C LEU A 134 0.17 -11.21 -16.56
N PHE A 135 0.18 -11.56 -15.27
CA PHE A 135 1.32 -11.35 -14.40
C PHE A 135 2.54 -12.15 -14.86
N SER A 136 2.34 -13.39 -15.28
CA SER A 136 3.43 -14.24 -15.79
C SER A 136 4.05 -13.63 -17.05
N ILE A 137 3.23 -13.05 -17.93
CA ILE A 137 3.69 -12.34 -19.13
C ILE A 137 4.51 -11.09 -18.76
N ASP A 138 3.99 -10.26 -17.86
CA ASP A 138 4.63 -9.03 -17.37
C ASP A 138 5.99 -9.29 -16.69
N GLN A 139 6.11 -10.39 -15.94
CA GLN A 139 7.31 -10.70 -15.17
C GLN A 139 8.35 -11.54 -15.92
N TYR A 140 8.00 -12.14 -17.07
CA TYR A 140 8.85 -13.14 -17.73
C TYR A 140 10.27 -12.63 -18.03
N TYR A 141 10.39 -11.51 -18.74
CA TYR A 141 11.70 -10.96 -19.12
C TYR A 141 12.45 -10.34 -17.94
N ARG A 142 11.74 -9.82 -16.94
CA ARG A 142 12.35 -9.36 -15.68
C ARG A 142 13.04 -10.51 -14.97
N LYS A 143 12.37 -11.65 -14.82
CA LYS A 143 12.96 -12.86 -14.23
C LYS A 143 14.11 -13.42 -15.07
N LEU A 144 13.94 -13.50 -16.40
CA LEU A 144 14.96 -13.98 -17.32
C LEU A 144 16.23 -13.11 -17.29
N SER A 145 16.10 -11.80 -17.06
CA SER A 145 17.22 -10.88 -17.03
C SER A 145 18.19 -11.12 -15.86
N GLY A 146 17.75 -11.79 -14.79
CA GLY A 146 18.55 -11.90 -13.57
C GLY A 146 18.93 -10.54 -12.94
N GLY A 147 18.18 -9.48 -13.26
CA GLY A 147 18.45 -8.10 -12.82
C GLY A 147 19.13 -7.21 -13.87
N ASP A 148 19.64 -7.77 -14.97
CA ASP A 148 20.18 -7.00 -16.10
C ASP A 148 19.05 -6.54 -17.05
N TYR A 149 18.17 -5.67 -16.55
CA TYR A 149 17.02 -5.17 -17.30
C TYR A 149 17.37 -4.48 -18.63
N PRO A 150 18.46 -3.70 -18.76
CA PRO A 150 18.85 -3.09 -20.04
C PRO A 150 18.99 -4.11 -21.18
N LYS A 151 19.45 -5.33 -20.89
CA LYS A 151 19.58 -6.41 -21.89
C LYS A 151 18.24 -6.82 -22.53
N TYR A 152 17.14 -6.74 -21.79
CA TYR A 152 15.80 -7.16 -22.23
C TYR A 152 14.81 -5.99 -22.26
N GLN A 153 15.31 -4.75 -22.34
CA GLN A 153 14.49 -3.56 -22.18
C GLN A 153 13.35 -3.48 -23.21
N LYS A 154 13.62 -3.83 -24.48
CA LYS A 154 12.62 -3.77 -25.55
C LYS A 154 11.49 -4.76 -25.31
N GLU A 155 11.83 -5.96 -24.85
CA GLU A 155 10.89 -7.02 -24.52
C GLU A 155 10.06 -6.61 -23.30
N ILE A 156 10.70 -6.17 -22.22
CA ILE A 156 10.02 -5.68 -21.01
C ILE A 156 8.97 -4.63 -21.38
N ILE A 157 9.36 -3.62 -22.15
CA ILE A 157 8.46 -2.55 -22.62
C ILE A 157 7.26 -3.09 -23.40
N LYS A 158 7.53 -3.98 -24.37
CA LYS A 158 6.49 -4.59 -25.20
C LYS A 158 5.49 -5.40 -24.35
N TYR A 159 5.99 -6.20 -23.42
CA TYR A 159 5.16 -7.10 -22.63
C TYR A 159 4.42 -6.37 -21.50
N ASP A 160 4.98 -5.30 -20.95
CA ASP A 160 4.28 -4.38 -20.04
C ASP A 160 3.06 -3.75 -20.74
N SER A 161 3.24 -3.31 -21.98
CA SER A 161 2.17 -2.69 -22.78
C SER A 161 1.04 -3.68 -23.09
N ILE A 162 1.40 -4.93 -23.41
CA ILE A 162 0.44 -6.01 -23.67
C ILE A 162 -0.31 -6.38 -22.38
N ALA A 163 0.40 -6.56 -21.28
CA ALA A 163 -0.18 -6.96 -20.00
C ALA A 163 -1.12 -5.87 -19.46
N SER A 164 -0.70 -4.61 -19.46
CA SER A 164 -1.50 -3.49 -18.95
C SER A 164 -2.77 -3.24 -19.76
N THR A 165 -2.67 -3.27 -21.10
CA THR A 165 -3.85 -3.08 -21.99
C THR A 165 -4.87 -4.20 -21.78
N LYS A 166 -4.42 -5.46 -21.69
CA LYS A 166 -5.31 -6.59 -21.43
C LYS A 166 -5.90 -6.54 -20.03
N LEU A 167 -5.11 -6.16 -19.03
CA LEU A 167 -5.57 -6.00 -17.66
C LEU A 167 -6.67 -4.95 -17.56
N LEU A 168 -6.49 -3.78 -18.20
CA LEU A 168 -7.52 -2.74 -18.21
C LEU A 168 -8.82 -3.25 -18.83
N SER A 169 -8.74 -3.89 -20.00
CA SER A 169 -9.93 -4.45 -20.67
C SER A 169 -10.63 -5.49 -19.78
N LEU A 170 -9.85 -6.33 -19.10
CA LEU A 170 -10.36 -7.34 -18.20
C LEU A 170 -11.05 -6.74 -16.97
N ILE A 171 -10.45 -5.74 -16.33
CA ILE A 171 -11.03 -4.99 -15.21
C ILE A 171 -12.30 -4.25 -15.64
N GLN A 172 -12.30 -3.63 -16.82
CA GLN A 172 -13.50 -2.94 -17.34
C GLN A 172 -14.65 -3.92 -17.62
N LYS A 173 -14.33 -5.15 -18.03
CA LYS A 173 -15.31 -6.20 -18.31
C LYS A 173 -15.86 -6.86 -17.03
N GLN A 174 -14.99 -7.21 -16.09
CA GLN A 174 -15.34 -8.06 -14.92
C GLN A 174 -15.38 -7.29 -13.59
N GLY A 175 -14.90 -6.06 -13.57
CA GLY A 175 -14.70 -5.26 -12.36
C GLY A 175 -13.31 -5.47 -11.74
N PHE A 176 -12.90 -4.50 -10.92
CA PHE A 176 -11.65 -4.60 -10.17
C PHE A 176 -11.78 -5.66 -9.07
N PRO A 177 -10.92 -6.69 -9.07
CA PRO A 177 -11.07 -7.83 -8.17
C PRO A 177 -10.46 -7.54 -6.79
N ASN A 178 -10.96 -8.22 -5.77
CA ASN A 178 -10.42 -8.17 -4.41
C ASN A 178 -10.19 -9.57 -3.80
N GLU A 179 -9.78 -9.62 -2.55
CA GLU A 179 -9.50 -10.86 -1.80
C GLU A 179 -10.70 -11.81 -1.70
N TYR A 180 -11.92 -11.30 -1.81
CA TYR A 180 -13.14 -12.12 -1.82
C TYR A 180 -13.42 -12.73 -3.19
N ASP A 181 -12.87 -12.18 -4.27
CA ASP A 181 -12.99 -12.70 -5.63
C ASP A 181 -11.87 -13.70 -5.94
N LEU A 182 -10.64 -13.42 -5.49
CA LEU A 182 -9.43 -14.16 -5.88
C LEU A 182 -8.85 -15.05 -4.76
N GLY A 183 -9.20 -14.75 -3.50
CA GLY A 183 -8.44 -15.22 -2.34
C GLY A 183 -7.12 -14.46 -2.15
N LEU A 184 -6.30 -14.97 -1.24
CA LEU A 184 -5.05 -14.35 -0.78
C LEU A 184 -3.82 -15.20 -1.11
N SER A 185 -3.97 -16.26 -1.91
CA SER A 185 -2.87 -17.15 -2.27
C SER A 185 -1.74 -16.49 -3.07
N SER A 186 -2.09 -15.44 -3.82
CA SER A 186 -1.24 -14.59 -4.66
C SER A 186 -0.92 -13.23 -4.02
N ALA A 187 -1.41 -12.99 -2.81
CA ALA A 187 -1.18 -11.72 -2.12
C ALA A 187 0.17 -11.76 -1.38
N ASP A 188 0.87 -10.64 -1.35
CA ASP A 188 2.10 -10.49 -0.58
C ASP A 188 1.83 -10.22 0.92
N LEU A 189 2.89 -9.92 1.67
CA LEU A 189 2.80 -9.66 3.11
C LEU A 189 1.97 -8.43 3.47
N VAL A 190 1.80 -7.49 2.54
CA VAL A 190 0.99 -6.27 2.69
C VAL A 190 -0.37 -6.38 1.97
N PHE A 191 -0.76 -7.60 1.61
CA PHE A 191 -2.03 -7.95 0.97
C PHE A 191 -2.20 -7.36 -0.44
N SER A 192 -1.11 -7.00 -1.12
CA SER A 192 -1.14 -6.57 -2.51
C SER A 192 -1.14 -7.80 -3.42
N GLN A 193 -2.05 -7.83 -4.40
CA GLN A 193 -2.19 -8.93 -5.35
C GLN A 193 -1.14 -8.81 -6.46
N ASN A 194 -0.65 -9.94 -6.99
CA ASN A 194 0.36 -9.96 -8.05
C ASN A 194 0.04 -9.06 -9.26
N PHE A 195 -1.22 -8.96 -9.69
CA PHE A 195 -1.57 -8.11 -10.83
C PHE A 195 -1.36 -6.60 -10.56
N TYR A 196 -1.22 -6.16 -9.30
CA TYR A 196 -0.88 -4.78 -8.98
C TYR A 196 0.50 -4.39 -9.52
N TYR A 197 1.43 -5.34 -9.71
CA TYR A 197 2.72 -5.06 -10.34
C TYR A 197 2.57 -4.58 -11.79
N ILE A 198 1.59 -5.10 -12.53
CA ILE A 198 1.29 -4.65 -13.90
C ILE A 198 0.85 -3.18 -13.88
N ILE A 199 0.05 -2.79 -12.88
CA ILE A 199 -0.39 -1.40 -12.68
C ILE A 199 0.82 -0.51 -12.28
N LEU A 200 1.69 -1.01 -11.39
CA LEU A 200 2.89 -0.31 -10.94
C LEU A 200 3.85 -0.02 -12.11
N HIS A 201 3.99 -0.94 -13.06
CA HIS A 201 4.82 -0.75 -14.24
C HIS A 201 4.31 0.32 -15.22
N GLN A 202 3.06 0.77 -15.06
CA GLN A 202 2.49 1.91 -15.78
C GLN A 202 2.68 3.24 -15.01
N ILE A 203 3.76 3.38 -14.25
CA ILE A 203 4.11 4.63 -13.58
C ILE A 203 4.31 5.77 -14.60
N ALA A 204 3.69 6.93 -14.36
CA ALA A 204 3.67 8.04 -15.32
C ALA A 204 5.05 8.69 -15.53
N THR A 205 5.92 8.61 -14.53
CA THR A 205 7.25 9.23 -14.52
C THR A 205 8.35 8.33 -15.07
N ASN A 206 8.00 7.19 -15.68
CA ASN A 206 8.99 6.29 -16.25
C ASN A 206 9.68 6.93 -17.47
N ILE A 207 10.98 7.23 -17.33
CA ILE A 207 11.80 7.85 -18.37
C ILE A 207 12.16 6.89 -19.50
N TYR A 208 12.07 5.58 -19.27
CA TYR A 208 12.45 4.54 -20.23
C TYR A 208 11.29 4.04 -21.07
N HIS A 209 10.06 4.17 -20.55
CA HIS A 209 8.85 3.72 -21.20
C HIS A 209 7.69 4.64 -20.87
N PRO A 210 7.07 5.33 -21.85
CA PRO A 210 5.89 6.12 -21.58
C PRO A 210 4.75 5.22 -21.08
N GLN A 211 3.95 5.74 -20.16
CA GLN A 211 2.72 5.11 -19.71
C GLN A 211 1.79 4.87 -20.92
N ILE A 212 1.29 3.64 -21.05
CA ILE A 212 0.32 3.26 -22.09
C ILE A 212 -1.10 3.25 -21.52
N VAL A 213 -1.23 2.87 -20.25
CA VAL A 213 -2.50 2.79 -19.55
C VAL A 213 -2.43 3.58 -18.25
N ASN A 214 -3.42 4.45 -18.02
CA ASN A 214 -3.64 5.05 -16.71
C ASN A 214 -4.83 4.36 -16.04
N PHE A 215 -4.60 3.70 -14.90
CA PHE A 215 -5.62 2.95 -14.17
C PHE A 215 -6.43 3.78 -13.15
N SER A 216 -6.21 5.10 -13.07
CA SER A 216 -6.77 5.95 -12.00
C SER A 216 -8.28 5.83 -11.85
N ASP A 217 -9.03 5.86 -12.96
CA ASP A 217 -10.48 5.74 -12.94
C ASP A 217 -10.94 4.39 -12.36
N GLU A 218 -10.28 3.29 -12.74
CA GLU A 218 -10.64 1.96 -12.24
C GLU A 218 -10.23 1.77 -10.78
N ILE A 219 -9.12 2.35 -10.35
CA ILE A 219 -8.69 2.36 -8.94
C ILE A 219 -9.71 3.14 -8.08
N LEU A 220 -10.18 4.30 -8.55
CA LEU A 220 -11.17 5.10 -7.84
C LEU A 220 -12.54 4.42 -7.75
N LYS A 221 -12.96 3.74 -8.83
CA LYS A 221 -14.17 2.90 -8.82
C LYS A 221 -14.01 1.74 -7.83
N ALA A 222 -12.85 1.10 -7.80
CA ALA A 222 -12.55 0.01 -6.87
C ALA A 222 -12.61 0.49 -5.42
N LEU A 223 -11.98 1.64 -5.12
CA LEU A 223 -11.98 2.24 -3.79
C LEU A 223 -13.40 2.55 -3.31
N ASN A 224 -14.24 3.14 -4.17
CA ASN A 224 -15.65 3.45 -3.86
C ASN A 224 -16.55 2.21 -3.72
N LYS A 225 -16.08 1.04 -4.16
CA LYS A 225 -16.74 -0.26 -3.99
C LYS A 225 -16.14 -1.09 -2.84
N GLY A 226 -15.11 -0.59 -2.14
CA GLY A 226 -14.42 -1.33 -1.08
C GLY A 226 -13.65 -2.54 -1.63
N LYS A 227 -13.17 -2.46 -2.88
CA LYS A 227 -12.41 -3.52 -3.55
C LYS A 227 -10.89 -3.39 -3.40
N ILE A 228 -10.41 -2.26 -2.87
CA ILE A 228 -9.00 -1.96 -2.64
C ILE A 228 -8.90 -1.09 -1.38
N THR A 229 -7.87 -1.31 -0.58
CA THR A 229 -7.62 -0.50 0.62
C THR A 229 -7.25 0.95 0.24
N PRO A 230 -7.53 1.94 1.10
CA PRO A 230 -7.12 3.33 0.88
C PRO A 230 -5.62 3.48 0.60
N GLU A 231 -4.77 2.73 1.31
CA GLU A 231 -3.32 2.79 1.16
C GLU A 231 -2.85 2.27 -0.20
N ASN A 232 -3.35 1.11 -0.65
CA ASN A 232 -3.03 0.57 -1.96
C ASN A 232 -3.56 1.49 -3.07
N ALA A 233 -4.79 2.02 -2.92
CA ALA A 233 -5.37 2.93 -3.92
C ALA A 233 -4.55 4.22 -4.05
N ALA A 234 -4.22 4.86 -2.93
CA ALA A 234 -3.43 6.08 -2.91
C ALA A 234 -2.04 5.88 -3.52
N PHE A 235 -1.37 4.77 -3.17
CA PHE A 235 -0.07 4.41 -3.74
C PHE A 235 -0.14 4.24 -5.26
N LEU A 236 -1.09 3.44 -5.76
CA LEU A 236 -1.25 3.21 -7.20
C LEU A 236 -1.67 4.49 -7.95
N LEU A 237 -2.49 5.36 -7.34
CA LEU A 237 -2.88 6.65 -7.92
C LEU A 237 -1.69 7.61 -8.04
N ASP A 238 -0.85 7.71 -7.01
CA ASP A 238 0.35 8.55 -7.05
C ASP A 238 1.32 8.06 -8.14
N LEU A 239 1.50 6.74 -8.27
CA LEU A 239 2.29 6.16 -9.36
C LEU A 239 1.71 6.45 -10.75
N ASN A 240 0.41 6.21 -10.94
CA ASN A 240 -0.26 6.34 -12.24
C ASN A 240 -0.39 7.79 -12.70
N ASN A 241 -0.35 8.76 -11.79
CA ASN A 241 -0.43 10.18 -12.11
C ASN A 241 0.91 10.90 -12.00
N GLY A 242 1.97 10.22 -11.55
CA GLY A 242 3.27 10.84 -11.34
C GLY A 242 3.26 11.89 -10.23
N THR A 243 2.41 11.70 -9.22
CA THR A 243 2.22 12.65 -8.12
C THR A 243 2.72 12.12 -6.79
N SER A 244 2.76 13.00 -5.80
CA SER A 244 2.93 12.64 -4.38
C SER A 244 1.79 13.26 -3.58
N SER A 245 0.56 13.05 -4.04
CA SER A 245 -0.66 13.66 -3.51
C SER A 245 -0.97 13.16 -2.11
N TYR A 246 -0.62 11.92 -1.79
CA TYR A 246 -1.00 11.26 -0.53
C TYR A 246 0.19 11.01 0.39
N VAL A 247 1.42 11.19 -0.09
CA VAL A 247 2.65 10.89 0.63
C VAL A 247 3.66 12.03 0.53
N THR A 248 4.61 12.06 1.46
CA THR A 248 5.75 12.96 1.41
C THR A 248 6.96 12.30 2.07
N LYS A 249 8.14 12.49 1.46
CA LYS A 249 9.41 11.94 1.96
C LYS A 249 9.78 12.45 3.36
N HIS A 250 9.22 13.60 3.77
CA HIS A 250 9.40 14.13 5.13
C HIS A 250 8.78 13.21 6.20
N PHE A 251 7.89 12.28 5.82
CA PHE A 251 7.22 11.35 6.71
C PHE A 251 7.60 9.88 6.46
N ASP A 252 8.73 9.66 5.82
CA ASP A 252 9.33 8.35 5.69
C ASP A 252 10.37 8.10 6.78
N ILE A 253 10.53 6.83 7.14
CA ILE A 253 11.62 6.41 8.02
C ILE A 253 12.80 6.05 7.13
N ILE A 254 13.90 6.75 7.33
CA ILE A 254 15.10 6.66 6.52
C ILE A 254 16.12 5.76 7.21
N GLN A 255 16.77 4.93 6.42
CA GLN A 255 18.01 4.24 6.78
C GLN A 255 19.10 4.67 5.80
N PHE A 256 20.28 4.96 6.32
CA PHE A 256 21.43 5.36 5.53
C PHE A 256 22.25 4.12 5.17
N LEU A 257 22.48 3.92 3.87
CA LEU A 257 23.15 2.76 3.31
C LEU A 257 24.45 3.19 2.61
N LYS A 258 25.60 2.73 3.12
CA LYS A 258 26.89 3.00 2.47
C LYS A 258 27.08 2.05 1.29
N ASN A 259 27.12 2.59 0.07
CA ASN A 259 27.45 1.81 -1.11
C ASN A 259 28.97 1.72 -1.27
N GLU A 260 29.54 0.60 -0.83
CA GLU A 260 30.97 0.28 -0.97
C GLU A 260 31.31 -0.37 -2.34
N GLY A 261 30.31 -0.59 -3.21
CA GLY A 261 30.44 -1.28 -4.51
C GLY A 261 30.40 -0.37 -5.74
N ASP A 262 30.15 -0.96 -6.92
CA ASP A 262 30.06 -0.22 -8.19
C ASP A 262 28.88 0.79 -8.14
N PRO A 263 29.14 2.10 -8.33
CA PRO A 263 28.11 3.12 -8.41
C PRO A 263 27.00 2.83 -9.42
N LYS A 264 27.33 2.13 -10.50
CA LYS A 264 26.42 1.77 -11.59
C LYS A 264 25.56 0.55 -11.27
N ARG A 265 25.92 -0.21 -10.23
CA ARG A 265 25.22 -1.40 -9.76
C ARG A 265 24.97 -1.33 -8.26
N PRO A 266 24.26 -0.30 -7.77
CA PRO A 266 24.13 -0.03 -6.33
C PRO A 266 23.35 -1.10 -5.56
N ASN A 267 22.70 -2.03 -6.25
CA ASN A 267 21.90 -3.09 -5.65
C ASN A 267 22.63 -4.44 -5.56
N ASP A 268 23.82 -4.60 -6.18
CA ASP A 268 24.55 -5.89 -6.20
C ASP A 268 24.92 -6.40 -4.79
N ASN A 269 25.10 -5.49 -3.83
CA ASN A 269 25.45 -5.81 -2.45
C ASN A 269 24.34 -5.42 -1.45
N LEU A 270 23.09 -5.31 -1.90
CA LEU A 270 21.99 -4.77 -1.09
C LEU A 270 21.85 -5.48 0.27
N THR A 271 21.95 -6.82 0.32
CA THR A 271 21.88 -7.56 1.59
C THR A 271 22.95 -7.11 2.58
N LYS A 272 24.21 -7.02 2.15
CA LYS A 272 25.33 -6.57 2.99
C LYS A 272 25.18 -5.11 3.40
N MET A 273 24.63 -4.27 2.51
CA MET A 273 24.35 -2.86 2.81
C MET A 273 23.26 -2.72 3.86
N LEU A 274 22.20 -3.55 3.79
CA LEU A 274 21.11 -3.57 4.76
C LEU A 274 21.59 -4.04 6.14
N GLU A 275 22.51 -5.00 6.21
CA GLU A 275 23.11 -5.45 7.48
C GLU A 275 23.92 -4.35 8.17
N LYS A 276 24.55 -3.45 7.40
CA LYS A 276 25.34 -2.32 7.90
C LYS A 276 24.55 -1.01 7.96
N ALA A 277 23.24 -1.04 7.72
CA ALA A 277 22.44 0.17 7.59
C ALA A 277 22.42 0.99 8.89
N ASP A 278 22.69 2.28 8.80
CA ASP A 278 22.48 3.20 9.91
C ASP A 278 21.01 3.65 9.90
N CYS A 279 20.23 2.99 10.73
CA CYS A 279 18.81 3.26 10.98
C CYS A 279 18.66 3.78 12.43
N CYS A 280 17.57 4.42 12.83
CA CYS A 280 16.41 4.83 12.04
C CYS A 280 16.15 6.32 12.20
N TYR A 281 15.91 7.00 11.08
CA TYR A 281 15.90 8.46 11.02
C TYR A 281 14.55 8.98 10.50
N VAL A 282 14.06 10.08 11.05
CA VAL A 282 12.89 10.80 10.55
C VAL A 282 13.25 12.25 10.30
N HIS A 283 12.65 12.89 9.30
CA HIS A 283 12.89 14.30 9.05
C HIS A 283 12.46 15.13 10.26
N GLU A 284 13.09 16.28 10.51
CA GLU A 284 12.75 17.14 11.65
C GLU A 284 11.27 17.56 11.69
N TRP A 285 10.61 17.63 10.53
CA TRP A 285 9.17 17.89 10.38
C TRP A 285 8.28 16.79 10.95
N PHE A 286 8.85 15.67 11.40
CA PHE A 286 8.14 14.75 12.28
C PHE A 286 7.51 15.48 13.46
N PHE A 287 8.24 16.42 14.05
CA PHE A 287 7.82 17.22 15.19
C PHE A 287 7.01 18.44 14.72
N PRO A 288 5.70 18.53 15.03
CA PRO A 288 4.84 19.64 14.58
C PRO A 288 5.42 21.03 14.86
N GLU A 289 6.08 21.20 16.00
CA GLU A 289 6.73 22.44 16.43
C GLU A 289 7.90 22.86 15.53
N LYS A 290 8.48 21.95 14.73
CA LYS A 290 9.61 22.22 13.81
C LYS A 290 9.19 22.51 12.37
N ARG A 291 7.90 22.39 12.02
CA ARG A 291 7.41 22.49 10.62
C ARG A 291 7.39 23.91 10.07
N GLY A 292 7.25 24.91 10.94
CA GLY A 292 6.93 26.28 10.55
C GLY A 292 5.63 26.36 9.72
N GLU A 293 5.37 27.52 9.12
CA GLU A 293 4.15 27.75 8.33
C GLU A 293 4.09 26.88 7.06
N LYS A 294 5.20 26.80 6.32
CA LYS A 294 5.28 26.04 5.06
C LYS A 294 5.05 24.54 5.27
N GLY A 295 5.70 23.94 6.27
CA GLY A 295 5.53 22.52 6.58
C GLY A 295 4.10 22.22 7.05
N ASN A 296 3.51 23.08 7.87
CA ASN A 296 2.12 22.92 8.31
C ASN A 296 1.12 23.03 7.15
N ALA A 297 1.34 23.96 6.21
CA ALA A 297 0.50 24.09 5.02
C ALA A 297 0.58 22.83 4.14
N LEU A 298 1.79 22.30 3.91
CA LEU A 298 1.99 21.06 3.15
C LEU A 298 1.28 19.87 3.80
N VAL A 299 1.48 19.68 5.12
CA VAL A 299 0.86 18.56 5.86
C VAL A 299 -0.67 18.66 5.79
N LYS A 300 -1.23 19.84 6.02
CA LYS A 300 -2.69 20.07 5.95
C LYS A 300 -3.27 19.75 4.58
N ASP A 301 -2.57 20.12 3.52
CA ASP A 301 -3.01 19.89 2.14
C ASP A 301 -2.96 18.39 1.77
N ILE A 302 -1.88 17.70 2.14
CA ILE A 302 -1.78 16.24 1.95
C ILE A 302 -2.83 15.51 2.81
N ASP A 303 -3.01 15.89 4.08
CA ASP A 303 -3.99 15.27 4.97
C ASP A 303 -5.43 15.45 4.47
N LYS A 304 -5.74 16.59 3.87
CA LYS A 304 -7.03 16.80 3.19
C LYS A 304 -7.26 15.75 2.10
N ARG A 305 -6.25 15.49 1.26
CA ARG A 305 -6.34 14.47 0.20
C ARG A 305 -6.40 13.06 0.76
N ARG A 306 -5.55 12.73 1.74
CA ARG A 306 -5.54 11.43 2.45
C ARG A 306 -6.89 11.11 3.06
N LYS A 307 -7.49 12.07 3.78
CA LYS A 307 -8.85 11.93 4.32
C LYS A 307 -9.88 11.72 3.20
N GLY A 308 -9.72 12.41 2.08
CA GLY A 308 -10.58 12.26 0.90
C GLY A 308 -10.64 10.85 0.32
N VAL A 309 -9.63 10.00 0.55
CA VAL A 309 -9.59 8.60 0.11
C VAL A 309 -9.74 7.59 1.26
N GLY A 310 -9.98 8.05 2.49
CA GLY A 310 -10.17 7.19 3.67
C GLY A 310 -8.88 6.82 4.42
N MET A 311 -7.75 7.45 4.11
CA MET A 311 -6.49 7.22 4.84
C MET A 311 -6.43 8.04 6.14
N SER A 312 -5.68 7.52 7.12
CA SER A 312 -5.21 8.28 8.29
C SER A 312 -4.32 9.47 7.93
N THR A 313 -4.13 10.42 8.84
CA THR A 313 -3.22 11.58 8.62
C THR A 313 -1.76 11.14 8.47
N LEU A 314 -0.91 12.03 7.96
CA LEU A 314 0.54 11.81 7.89
C LEU A 314 1.13 11.53 9.27
N ASP A 315 0.69 12.26 10.30
CA ASP A 315 1.11 12.07 11.69
C ASP A 315 0.73 10.68 12.23
N GLN A 316 -0.52 10.27 12.04
CA GLN A 316 -0.97 8.93 12.40
C GLN A 316 -0.19 7.84 11.64
N SER A 317 -0.03 8.02 10.33
CA SER A 317 0.69 7.08 9.47
C SER A 317 2.13 6.90 9.94
N LEU A 318 2.84 7.98 10.26
CA LEU A 318 4.22 7.88 10.72
C LEU A 318 4.33 7.26 12.11
N ARG A 319 3.41 7.54 13.04
CA ARG A 319 3.36 6.82 14.33
C ARG A 319 3.20 5.30 14.14
N LYS A 320 2.32 4.89 13.21
CA LYS A 320 2.17 3.47 12.82
C LYS A 320 3.48 2.92 12.27
N LYS A 321 4.15 3.63 11.34
CA LYS A 321 5.46 3.21 10.80
C LYS A 321 6.52 3.03 11.90
N VAL A 322 6.59 3.95 12.87
CA VAL A 322 7.53 3.88 14.00
C VAL A 322 7.22 2.70 14.90
N PHE A 323 5.95 2.49 15.26
CA PHE A 323 5.51 1.31 16.01
C PHE A 323 5.90 0.00 15.33
N LEU A 324 5.74 -0.07 14.00
CA LEU A 324 6.09 -1.25 13.20
C LEU A 324 7.61 -1.49 13.08
N LEU A 325 8.47 -0.55 13.50
CA LEU A 325 9.92 -0.82 13.57
C LEU A 325 10.27 -1.89 14.62
N THR A 326 9.49 -1.96 15.70
CA THR A 326 9.69 -2.92 16.79
C THR A 326 8.60 -3.99 16.86
N ASN A 327 7.39 -3.67 16.42
CA ASN A 327 6.28 -4.61 16.42
C ASN A 327 6.02 -5.15 15.00
N LYS A 328 6.35 -6.43 14.78
CA LYS A 328 6.11 -7.12 13.51
C LYS A 328 4.84 -7.97 13.51
N GLU A 329 4.08 -7.96 14.60
CA GLU A 329 2.87 -8.77 14.75
C GLU A 329 1.69 -8.20 13.97
N TYR A 330 1.67 -6.89 13.75
CA TYR A 330 0.61 -6.19 13.03
C TYR A 330 1.02 -5.80 11.61
N LYS A 331 0.03 -5.59 10.75
CA LYS A 331 0.17 -5.25 9.33
C LYS A 331 -0.65 -4.01 9.00
N MET A 332 -0.10 -2.82 9.30
CA MET A 332 -0.79 -1.54 9.13
C MET A 332 -0.12 -0.68 8.06
N GLY A 333 -0.88 -0.37 7.02
CA GLY A 333 -0.47 0.49 5.92
C GLY A 333 0.79 0.04 5.16
N HIS A 334 1.27 0.92 4.28
CA HIS A 334 2.53 0.74 3.57
C HIS A 334 3.64 1.40 4.40
N SER A 335 4.45 0.59 5.08
CA SER A 335 5.72 1.06 5.67
C SER A 335 6.85 0.24 5.08
N ASN A 336 7.75 0.90 4.36
CA ASN A 336 9.08 0.37 4.14
C ASN A 336 10.09 1.45 4.51
N LEU A 337 11.09 1.04 5.28
CA LEU A 337 12.30 1.82 5.50
C LEU A 337 12.82 2.26 4.12
N VAL A 338 13.00 3.55 3.94
CA VAL A 338 13.55 4.10 2.70
C VAL A 338 15.07 4.14 2.84
N GLY A 339 15.75 3.35 2.00
CA GLY A 339 17.20 3.36 1.92
C GLY A 339 17.71 4.60 1.19
N MET A 340 18.48 5.44 1.86
CA MET A 340 19.27 6.49 1.24
C MET A 340 20.69 6.00 1.05
N ASN A 341 21.04 5.70 -0.21
CA ASN A 341 22.38 5.28 -0.58
C ASN A 341 23.33 6.48 -0.68
N PHE A 342 24.54 6.34 -0.14
CA PHE A 342 25.60 7.33 -0.24
C PHE A 342 26.95 6.65 -0.49
N GLN A 343 27.93 7.38 -1.01
CA GLN A 343 29.28 6.85 -1.24
C GLN A 343 30.28 7.37 -0.21
N LYS A 344 30.17 8.65 0.15
CA LYS A 344 31.07 9.31 1.08
C LYS A 344 30.37 9.54 2.41
N ASP A 345 31.05 9.26 3.51
CA ASP A 345 30.48 9.44 4.85
C ASP A 345 30.06 10.91 5.10
N GLU A 346 30.76 11.88 4.52
CA GLU A 346 30.39 13.30 4.58
C GLU A 346 29.00 13.60 3.98
N GLU A 347 28.59 12.88 2.92
CA GLU A 347 27.26 13.04 2.33
C GLU A 347 26.17 12.58 3.31
N ALA A 348 26.40 11.44 3.96
CA ALA A 348 25.50 10.93 4.98
C ALA A 348 25.41 11.90 6.16
N GLU A 349 26.54 12.38 6.68
CA GLU A 349 26.55 13.31 7.82
C GLU A 349 25.90 14.66 7.48
N ASN A 350 26.06 15.16 6.26
CA ASN A 350 25.35 16.36 5.81
C ASN A 350 23.84 16.15 5.72
N LEU A 351 23.38 15.00 5.20
CA LEU A 351 21.97 14.69 5.15
C LEU A 351 21.39 14.52 6.56
N LYS A 352 22.07 13.78 7.44
CA LYS A 352 21.65 13.50 8.83
C LYS A 352 21.37 14.76 9.64
N LYS A 353 21.94 15.92 9.30
CA LYS A 353 21.64 17.22 9.97
C LYS A 353 20.16 17.60 9.93
N HIS A 354 19.41 17.12 8.94
CA HIS A 354 17.98 17.39 8.78
C HIS A 354 17.09 16.26 9.32
N PHE A 355 17.69 15.22 9.87
CA PHE A 355 16.99 14.06 10.40
C PHE A 355 17.29 13.87 11.88
N ILE A 356 16.35 13.23 12.57
CA ILE A 356 16.42 12.93 13.98
C ILE A 356 16.42 11.42 14.10
N LYS A 357 17.43 10.89 14.80
CA LYS A 357 17.51 9.46 15.09
C LYS A 357 16.44 9.11 16.13
N ILE A 358 15.59 8.15 15.81
CA ILE A 358 14.47 7.70 16.66
C ILE A 358 14.69 6.30 17.24
N LYS A 359 15.76 5.62 16.80
CA LYS A 359 16.18 4.32 17.29
C LYS A 359 17.67 4.14 17.11
#